data_AF-A0A2V6BWJ8-F1
#
_entry.id   AF-A0A2V6BWJ8-F1
#
_cell.length_a   1.000
_cell.length_b   1.000
_cell.length_c   1.000
_cell.angle_alpha   90.00
_cell.angle_beta   90.00
_cell.angle_gamma   90.00
#
_symmetry.space_group_name_H-M   'P 1'
#
loop_
_entity.id
_entity.type
_entity.pdbx_description
1 polymer ?
#
loop_
_entity_poly.entity_id
_entity_poly.type
_entity_poly.pdbx_seq_one_letter_code
_entity_poly.pdbx_strand_id
1 'polypeptide(L)'
;MIAVRDLRKAIGGEEILRGVELDVAVGETLVIIGRSGGGKSVLLKHLIGLMQPDAGEIWVSGNNIIGMSERQLTAIRQKVGILFQSGALFDSMTVEDNIAFPLREAGMRDGKAMRARVNEVLEVVELEGENAKMPESLSGGMRKRVGLA
;
A
#
# COMPACT_ATOMS: atom_id res chain seq x y z
N MET A 1 3.82 11.00 10.19
CA MET A 1 5.00 10.40 10.85
C MET A 1 4.74 8.90 10.99
N ILE A 2 5.75 8.10 10.68
CA ILE A 2 5.79 6.66 10.94
C ILE A 2 6.93 6.43 11.93
N ALA A 3 6.70 5.64 12.98
CA ALA A 3 7.75 5.24 13.91
C ALA A 3 7.66 3.76 14.24
N VAL A 4 8.80 3.10 14.36
CA VAL A 4 8.93 1.69 14.74
C VAL A 4 9.90 1.61 15.91
N ARG A 5 9.53 0.85 16.94
CA ARG A 5 10.31 0.67 18.18
C ARG A 5 10.46 -0.81 18.48
N ASP A 6 11.70 -1.26 18.62
CA ASP A 6 12.10 -2.65 18.93
C ASP A 6 11.27 -3.74 18.21
N LEU A 7 11.02 -3.57 16.91
CA LEU A 7 10.14 -4.49 16.18
C LEU A 7 10.82 -5.84 15.94
N ARG A 8 10.19 -6.90 16.44
CA ARG A 8 10.69 -8.27 16.37
C ARG A 8 9.70 -9.19 15.67
N LYS A 9 10.24 -10.07 14.82
CA LYS A 9 9.45 -11.12 14.16
C LYS A 9 10.30 -12.33 13.83
N ALA A 10 9.84 -13.50 14.25
CA ALA A 10 10.29 -14.81 13.82
C ALA A 10 9.24 -15.50 12.94
N ILE A 11 9.70 -16.22 11.92
CA ILE A 11 8.85 -17.03 11.04
C ILE A 11 9.53 -18.38 10.89
N GLY A 12 8.82 -19.47 11.23
CA GLY A 12 9.39 -20.83 11.13
C GLY A 12 10.63 -21.05 12.01
N GLY A 13 10.76 -20.30 13.12
CA GLY A 13 11.92 -20.38 14.02
C GLY A 13 13.11 -19.49 13.62
N GLU A 14 13.07 -18.83 12.47
CA GLU A 14 14.11 -17.89 12.07
C GLU A 14 13.72 -16.44 12.42
N GLU A 15 14.60 -15.72 13.10
CA GLU A 15 14.41 -14.29 13.38
C GLU A 15 14.63 -13.44 12.12
N ILE A 16 13.53 -12.94 11.58
CA ILE A 16 13.49 -12.09 10.38
C ILE A 16 13.69 -10.62 10.74
N LEU A 17 13.03 -10.13 11.78
CA LEU A 17 13.20 -8.77 12.33
C LEU A 17 13.76 -8.88 13.75
N ARG A 18 14.87 -8.19 14.02
CA ARG A 18 15.69 -8.36 15.23
C ARG A 18 15.79 -7.06 16.04
N GLY A 19 14.66 -6.47 16.39
CA GLY A 19 14.62 -5.19 17.11
C GLY A 19 14.83 -4.01 16.15
N VAL A 20 14.00 -3.92 15.12
CA VAL A 20 14.08 -2.83 14.14
C VAL A 20 13.57 -1.53 14.78
N GLU A 21 14.34 -0.46 14.61
CA GLU A 21 13.97 0.91 14.96
C GLU A 21 14.03 1.79 13.72
N LEU A 22 12.99 2.59 13.49
CA LEU A 22 12.98 3.56 12.40
C LEU A 22 12.04 4.71 12.72
N ASP A 23 12.37 5.89 12.20
CA ASP A 23 11.49 7.06 12.17
C ASP A 23 11.42 7.60 10.75
N VAL A 24 10.20 7.97 10.33
CA VAL A 24 9.96 8.70 9.08
C VAL A 24 9.11 9.93 9.40
N ALA A 25 9.69 11.10 9.21
CA ALA A 25 9.01 12.37 9.38
C ALA A 25 7.96 12.57 8.28
N VAL A 26 7.06 13.54 8.49
CA VAL A 26 6.08 13.91 7.44
C VAL A 26 6.84 14.58 6.29
N GLY A 27 6.59 14.11 5.06
CA GLY A 27 7.27 14.60 3.86
C GLY A 27 8.67 14.04 3.63
N GLU A 28 9.14 13.14 4.49
CA GLU A 28 10.42 12.47 4.32
C GLU A 28 10.30 11.26 3.39
N THR A 29 11.28 11.10 2.51
CA THR A 29 11.46 9.90 1.70
C THR A 29 12.55 9.03 2.32
N LEU A 30 12.16 7.87 2.84
CA LEU A 30 13.08 6.87 3.37
C LEU A 30 13.30 5.74 2.34
N VAL A 31 14.56 5.30 2.18
CA VAL A 31 14.92 4.15 1.34
C VAL A 31 15.50 3.04 2.21
N ILE A 32 14.92 1.83 2.10
CA ILE A 32 15.39 0.63 2.81
C ILE A 32 16.09 -0.31 1.82
N ILE A 33 17.41 -0.46 1.97
CA ILE A 33 18.24 -1.29 1.09
C ILE A 33 18.81 -2.47 1.88
N GLY A 34 18.85 -3.64 1.26
CA GLY A 34 19.42 -4.84 1.86
C GLY A 34 19.27 -6.06 0.96
N ARG A 35 19.96 -7.15 1.28
CA ARG A 35 19.92 -8.41 0.51
C ARG A 35 18.50 -8.94 0.35
N SER A 36 18.25 -9.68 -0.73
CA SER A 36 16.99 -10.43 -0.88
C SER A 36 16.80 -11.36 0.33
N GLY A 37 15.56 -11.52 0.79
CA GLY A 37 15.25 -12.30 2.01
C GLY A 37 15.54 -11.59 3.34
N GLY A 38 16.19 -10.42 3.35
CA GLY A 38 16.54 -9.70 4.60
C GLY A 38 15.38 -9.00 5.33
N GLY A 39 14.14 -9.49 5.23
CA GLY A 39 13.02 -8.98 6.03
C GLY A 39 12.35 -7.68 5.56
N LYS A 40 12.82 -7.01 4.49
CA LYS A 40 12.24 -5.75 3.99
C LYS A 40 10.73 -5.82 3.74
N SER A 41 10.27 -6.83 2.99
CA SER A 41 8.84 -7.01 2.73
C SER A 41 8.06 -7.42 3.97
N VAL A 42 8.71 -8.07 4.94
CA VAL A 42 8.12 -8.40 6.24
C VAL A 42 7.91 -7.12 7.05
N LEU A 43 8.90 -6.23 7.11
CA LEU A 43 8.77 -4.91 7.72
C LEU A 43 7.62 -4.11 7.10
N LEU A 44 7.57 -3.99 5.77
CA LEU A 44 6.50 -3.24 5.08
C LEU A 44 5.10 -3.78 5.41
N LYS A 45 4.93 -5.11 5.49
CA LYS A 45 3.65 -5.73 5.88
C LYS A 45 3.24 -5.39 7.32
N HIS A 46 4.20 -5.24 8.24
CA HIS A 46 3.93 -4.82 9.61
C HIS A 46 3.48 -3.36 9.68
N LEU A 47 4.09 -2.46 8.89
CA LEU A 47 3.75 -1.02 8.88
C LEU A 47 2.27 -0.73 8.52
N ILE A 48 1.61 -1.66 7.85
CA ILE A 48 0.22 -1.56 7.38
C ILE A 48 -0.72 -2.53 8.13
N GLY A 49 -0.21 -3.21 9.15
CA GLY A 49 -0.96 -4.15 9.96
C GLY A 49 -1.42 -5.40 9.20
N LEU A 50 -0.73 -5.84 8.15
CA LEU A 50 -0.99 -7.13 7.49
C LEU A 50 -0.33 -8.31 8.22
N MET A 51 0.50 -8.03 9.23
CA MET A 51 1.17 -9.02 10.06
C MET A 51 1.30 -8.49 11.48
N GLN A 52 1.09 -9.36 12.46
CA GLN A 52 1.33 -9.05 13.86
C GLN A 52 2.79 -9.37 14.23
N PRO A 53 3.50 -8.43 14.87
CA PRO A 53 4.84 -8.69 15.37
C PRO A 53 4.81 -9.60 16.59
N ASP A 54 5.97 -10.15 16.94
CA ASP A 54 6.10 -10.92 18.18
C ASP A 54 6.40 -9.98 19.36
N ALA A 55 7.05 -8.84 19.11
CA ALA A 55 7.25 -7.75 20.06
C ALA A 55 7.51 -6.41 19.35
N GLY A 56 7.43 -5.33 20.11
CA GLY A 56 7.67 -3.96 19.66
C GLY A 56 6.39 -3.20 19.31
N GLU A 57 6.58 -1.99 18.79
CA GLU A 57 5.50 -1.05 18.51
C GLU A 57 5.63 -0.45 17.11
N ILE A 58 4.48 -0.11 16.52
CA ILE A 58 4.39 0.55 15.22
C ILE A 58 3.40 1.68 15.33
N TRP A 59 3.87 2.89 15.05
CA TRP A 59 3.10 4.11 15.13
C TRP A 59 2.89 4.69 13.73
N VAL A 60 1.63 4.86 13.33
CA VAL A 60 1.26 5.48 12.04
C VAL A 60 0.36 6.66 12.31
N SER A 61 0.80 7.85 11.88
CA SER A 61 0.06 9.10 12.10
C SER A 61 -0.34 9.30 13.58
N GLY A 62 0.58 9.01 14.50
CA GLY A 62 0.38 9.17 15.95
C GLY A 62 -0.41 8.04 16.64
N ASN A 63 -0.80 6.99 15.93
CA ASN A 63 -1.56 5.87 16.49
C ASN A 63 -0.69 4.61 16.53
N ASN A 64 -0.56 3.97 17.70
CA ASN A 64 0.02 2.64 17.79
C ASN A 64 -0.95 1.61 17.21
N ILE A 65 -0.57 0.95 16.12
CA ILE A 65 -1.46 0.04 15.38
C ILE A 65 -1.48 -1.39 15.92
N ILE A 66 -0.62 -1.71 16.89
CA ILE A 66 -0.54 -3.06 17.47
C ILE A 66 -1.81 -3.35 18.28
N GLY A 67 -2.39 -4.53 18.05
CA GLY A 67 -3.63 -4.95 18.73
C GLY A 67 -4.90 -4.21 18.29
N MET A 68 -4.82 -3.32 17.30
CA MET A 68 -6.02 -2.72 16.70
C MET A 68 -6.91 -3.79 16.06
N SER A 69 -8.23 -3.62 16.22
CA SER A 69 -9.23 -4.40 15.47
C SER A 69 -9.16 -4.08 13.97
N GLU A 70 -9.67 -4.98 13.12
CA GLU A 70 -9.73 -4.74 11.68
C GLU A 70 -10.44 -3.43 11.32
N ARG A 71 -11.52 -3.07 12.02
CA ARG A 71 -12.22 -1.79 11.80
C ARG A 71 -11.32 -0.58 12.07
N GLN A 72 -10.48 -0.64 13.11
CA GLN A 72 -9.53 0.42 13.41
C GLN A 72 -8.39 0.46 12.39
N LEU A 73 -7.88 -0.70 11.99
CA LEU A 73 -6.86 -0.82 10.95
C LEU A 73 -7.36 -0.30 9.60
N THR A 74 -8.62 -0.54 9.22
CA THR A 74 -9.22 0.01 7.98
C THR A 74 -9.09 1.53 7.92
N ALA A 75 -9.37 2.23 9.03
CA ALA A 75 -9.26 3.69 9.07
C ALA A 75 -7.82 4.20 8.91
N ILE A 76 -6.82 3.41 9.34
CA ILE A 76 -5.41 3.69 9.11
C ILE A 76 -5.03 3.39 7.65
N ARG A 77 -5.43 2.22 7.13
CA ARG A 77 -5.12 1.77 5.77
C ARG A 77 -5.71 2.70 4.69
N GLN A 78 -6.84 3.36 4.96
CA GLN A 78 -7.39 4.40 4.07
C GLN A 78 -6.46 5.62 3.89
N LYS A 79 -5.49 5.83 4.79
CA LYS A 79 -4.51 6.92 4.73
C LYS A 79 -3.17 6.47 4.16
N VAL A 80 -3.04 5.21 3.74
CA VAL A 80 -1.78 4.61 3.29
C VAL A 80 -1.97 4.00 1.90
N GLY A 81 -1.21 4.47 0.92
CA GLY A 81 -1.08 3.83 -0.39
C GLY A 81 0.04 2.79 -0.39
N ILE A 82 -0.16 1.67 -1.10
CA ILE A 82 0.86 0.63 -1.31
C ILE A 82 0.94 0.32 -2.79
N LEU A 83 2.13 0.48 -3.36
CA LEU A 83 2.44 0.01 -4.70
C LEU A 83 3.23 -1.30 -4.62
N PHE A 84 2.65 -2.38 -5.14
CA PHE A 84 3.33 -3.67 -5.22
C PHE A 84 4.32 -3.72 -6.39
N GLN A 85 5.35 -4.56 -6.28
CA GLN A 85 6.41 -4.69 -7.29
C GLN A 85 5.86 -5.01 -8.70
N SER A 86 4.78 -5.79 -8.79
CA SER A 86 4.09 -6.16 -10.03
C SER A 86 2.84 -5.33 -10.33
N GLY A 87 2.59 -4.24 -9.59
CA GLY A 87 1.38 -3.41 -9.68
C GLY A 87 0.15 -4.01 -8.98
N ALA A 88 0.05 -5.34 -8.89
CA ALA A 88 -1.06 -6.06 -8.23
C ALA A 88 -2.47 -5.65 -8.72
N LEU A 89 -2.60 -5.35 -10.02
CA LEU A 89 -3.88 -5.06 -10.65
C LEU A 89 -4.74 -6.33 -10.72
N PHE A 90 -6.05 -6.16 -10.55
CA PHE A 90 -7.04 -7.19 -10.82
C PHE A 90 -7.14 -7.42 -12.33
N ASP A 91 -6.75 -8.61 -12.76
CA ASP A 91 -6.71 -9.05 -14.16
C ASP A 91 -8.08 -9.16 -14.82
N SER A 92 -9.13 -9.30 -14.02
CA SER A 92 -10.54 -9.34 -14.42
C SER A 92 -11.21 -7.96 -14.51
N MET A 93 -10.47 -6.89 -14.20
CA MET A 93 -10.97 -5.53 -14.18
C MET A 93 -10.22 -4.64 -15.19
N THR A 94 -10.92 -3.68 -15.77
CA THR A 94 -10.31 -2.65 -16.62
C THR A 94 -9.39 -1.74 -15.80
N VAL A 95 -8.58 -0.90 -16.46
CA VAL A 95 -7.82 0.16 -15.81
C VAL A 95 -8.72 1.06 -14.98
N GLU A 96 -9.85 1.49 -15.54
CA GLU A 96 -10.83 2.32 -14.83
C GLU A 96 -11.39 1.62 -13.60
N ASP A 97 -11.74 0.34 -13.70
CA ASP A 97 -12.28 -0.41 -12.57
C ASP A 97 -11.25 -0.63 -11.46
N ASN A 98 -9.98 -0.86 -11.81
CA ASN A 98 -8.89 -0.99 -10.84
C ASN A 98 -8.72 0.31 -10.02
N ILE A 99 -8.70 1.47 -10.69
CA ILE A 99 -8.55 2.78 -10.02
C ILE A 99 -9.84 3.16 -9.26
N ALA A 100 -11.01 2.80 -9.79
CA ALA A 100 -12.29 3.06 -9.14
C ALA A 100 -12.55 2.17 -7.92
N PHE A 101 -11.93 0.98 -7.87
CA PHE A 101 -12.13 -0.02 -6.81
C PHE A 101 -11.98 0.57 -5.39
N PRO A 102 -10.85 1.20 -5.00
CA PRO A 102 -10.71 1.77 -3.66
C PRO A 102 -11.74 2.88 -3.38
N LEU A 103 -12.18 3.63 -4.39
CA LEU A 103 -13.23 4.66 -4.22
C LEU A 103 -14.60 4.03 -3.92
N ARG A 104 -14.93 2.93 -4.59
CA ARG A 104 -16.16 2.15 -4.35
C ARG A 104 -16.15 1.56 -2.94
N GLU A 105 -15.04 0.98 -2.52
CA GLU A 105 -14.86 0.40 -1.19
C GLU A 105 -14.89 1.47 -0.08
N ALA A 106 -14.42 2.67 -0.37
CA ALA A 106 -14.58 3.83 0.52
C ALA A 106 -16.02 4.38 0.58
N GLY A 107 -16.95 3.82 -0.20
CA GLY A 107 -18.37 4.15 -0.17
C GLY A 107 -18.82 5.19 -1.19
N MET A 108 -17.98 5.57 -2.16
CA MET A 108 -18.40 6.47 -3.24
C MET A 108 -19.44 5.78 -4.13
N ARG A 109 -20.64 6.37 -4.24
CA ARG A 109 -21.77 5.81 -5.02
C ARG A 109 -22.10 6.59 -6.29
N ASP A 110 -21.68 7.85 -6.38
CA ASP A 110 -21.90 8.66 -7.58
C ASP A 110 -20.93 8.25 -8.70
N GLY A 111 -21.47 7.54 -9.70
CA GLY A 111 -20.68 7.06 -10.84
C GLY A 111 -20.17 8.18 -11.76
N LYS A 112 -20.73 9.40 -11.72
CA LYS A 112 -20.19 10.54 -12.48
C LYS A 112 -19.00 11.14 -11.75
N ALA A 113 -19.11 11.37 -10.45
CA ALA A 113 -18.01 11.86 -9.62
C ALA A 113 -16.83 10.88 -9.62
N MET A 114 -17.11 9.57 -9.54
CA MET A 114 -16.09 8.52 -9.59
C MET A 114 -15.34 8.53 -10.92
N ARG A 115 -16.05 8.57 -12.06
CA ARG A 115 -15.42 8.66 -13.38
C ARG A 115 -14.57 9.91 -13.56
N ALA A 116 -15.05 11.05 -13.06
CA ALA A 116 -14.26 12.28 -13.08
C ALA A 116 -12.96 12.12 -12.28
N ARG A 117 -13.02 11.50 -11.09
CA ARG A 117 -11.84 11.25 -10.27
C ARG A 117 -10.87 10.27 -10.91
N VAL A 118 -11.35 9.20 -11.52
CA VAL A 118 -10.51 8.24 -12.24
C VAL A 118 -9.77 8.94 -13.38
N ASN A 119 -10.48 9.74 -14.18
CA ASN A 119 -9.87 10.46 -15.30
C ASN A 119 -8.82 11.48 -14.84
N GLU A 120 -9.07 12.19 -13.74
CA GLU A 120 -8.09 13.12 -13.15
C GLU A 120 -6.80 12.39 -12.74
N VAL A 121 -6.91 11.22 -12.11
CA VAL A 121 -5.72 10.45 -11.71
C VAL A 121 -5.00 9.86 -12.92
N LEU A 122 -5.74 9.38 -13.94
CA LEU A 122 -5.14 8.91 -15.19
C LEU A 122 -4.35 10.00 -15.92
N GLU A 123 -4.82 11.25 -15.87
CA GLU A 123 -4.08 12.41 -16.39
C GLU A 123 -2.78 12.64 -15.62
N VAL A 124 -2.82 12.60 -14.28
CA VAL A 124 -1.62 12.75 -13.44
C VAL A 124 -0.57 11.67 -13.72
N VAL A 125 -0.98 10.46 -14.11
CA VAL A 125 -0.05 9.37 -14.46
C VAL A 125 0.21 9.23 -15.96
N GLU A 126 -0.25 10.17 -16.80
CA GLU A 126 -0.06 10.20 -18.26
C GLU A 126 -0.58 8.92 -18.95
N LEU A 127 -1.81 8.52 -18.63
CA LEU A 127 -2.53 7.36 -19.19
C LEU A 127 -3.95 7.71 -19.63
N GLU A 128 -4.17 8.95 -20.05
CA GLU A 128 -5.45 9.42 -20.56
C GLU A 128 -5.92 8.56 -21.75
N GLY A 129 -7.20 8.15 -21.71
CA GLY A 129 -7.79 7.32 -22.77
C GLY A 129 -7.53 5.81 -22.63
N GLU A 130 -6.74 5.39 -21.64
CA GLU A 130 -6.44 3.96 -21.40
C GLU A 130 -7.44 3.25 -20.49
N ASN A 131 -8.50 3.93 -20.07
CA ASN A 131 -9.54 3.47 -19.15
C ASN A 131 -10.04 2.04 -19.40
N ALA A 132 -10.35 1.73 -20.66
CA ALA A 132 -11.00 0.48 -21.05
C ALA A 132 -10.02 -0.69 -21.26
N LYS A 133 -8.70 -0.45 -21.19
CA LYS A 133 -7.72 -1.51 -21.38
C LYS A 133 -7.75 -2.49 -20.22
N MET A 134 -7.46 -3.74 -20.53
CA MET A 134 -7.20 -4.78 -19.53
C MET A 134 -5.71 -4.77 -19.12
N PRO A 135 -5.35 -5.18 -17.89
CA PRO A 135 -3.95 -5.17 -17.41
C PRO A 135 -2.96 -5.92 -18.30
N GLU A 136 -3.42 -6.96 -18.99
CA GLU A 136 -2.62 -7.74 -19.95
C GLU A 136 -2.22 -6.94 -21.19
N SER A 137 -3.05 -5.98 -21.61
CA SER A 137 -2.82 -5.12 -22.77
C SER A 137 -1.88 -3.94 -22.47
N LEU A 138 -1.47 -3.79 -21.22
CA LEU A 138 -0.58 -2.70 -20.78
C LEU A 138 0.89 -3.12 -20.91
N SER A 139 1.77 -2.15 -21.19
CA SER A 139 3.20 -2.36 -21.00
C SER A 139 3.53 -2.49 -19.51
N GLY A 140 4.72 -3.03 -19.18
CA GLY A 140 5.15 -3.12 -17.78
C GLY A 140 5.24 -1.76 -17.07
N GLY A 141 5.61 -0.71 -17.80
CA GLY A 141 5.64 0.66 -17.27
C GLY A 141 4.23 1.23 -17.05
N MET A 142 3.29 0.96 -17.97
CA MET A 142 1.89 1.36 -17.81
C MET A 142 1.26 0.66 -16.60
N ARG A 143 1.48 -0.66 -16.42
CA ARG A 143 0.97 -1.39 -15.23
C ARG A 143 1.42 -0.78 -13.91
N LYS A 144 2.68 -0.34 -13.81
CA LYS A 144 3.20 0.33 -12.60
C LYS A 144 2.53 1.68 -12.34
N ARG A 145 2.27 2.45 -13.40
CA ARG A 145 1.58 3.75 -13.31
C ARG A 145 0.11 3.58 -12.94
N VAL A 146 -0.58 2.58 -13.51
CA VAL A 146 -1.95 2.24 -13.08
C VAL A 146 -1.99 1.76 -11.63
N GLY A 147 -1.01 0.98 -11.16
CA GLY A 147 -0.96 0.58 -9.75
C GLY A 147 -0.64 1.73 -8.78
N LEU A 148 -0.10 2.84 -9.29
CA LEU A 148 0.18 4.06 -8.52
C LEU A 148 -1.02 5.01 -8.48
N ALA A 149 -1.87 4.95 -9.51
CA ALA A 149 -3.11 5.70 -9.66
C ALA A 149 -4.17 5.22 -8.65
#